data_AF-A0A7C7RUM5-F1
#
_entry.id   AF-A0A7C7RUM5-F1
#
_cell.length_a   1.000
_cell.length_b   1.000
_cell.length_c   1.000
_cell.angle_alpha   90.00
_cell.angle_beta   90.00
_cell.angle_gamma   90.00
#
_symmetry.space_group_name_H-M   'P 1'
#
loop_
_entity.id
_entity.type
_entity.pdbx_description
1 polymer ?
#
loop_
_entity_poly.entity_id
_entity_poly.type
_entity_poly.pdbx_seq_one_letter_code
_entity_poly.pdbx_strand_id
1 'polypeptide(L)' 'TVKNALPELPMATYNVSGEYAMVKAASANGWIDEQKVTLETLLSMKRAGADMIITYHALEAAKWLKK' A
#
# COMPACT_ATOMS: atom_id res chain seq x y z
N THR A 1 12.19 -11.22 -8.88
CA THR A 1 11.90 -10.31 -7.74
C THR A 1 12.65 -10.82 -6.51
N VAL A 2 12.85 -10.00 -5.48
CA VAL A 2 13.48 -10.44 -4.21
C VAL A 2 12.75 -11.66 -3.65
N LYS A 3 11.40 -11.68 -3.70
CA LYS A 3 10.60 -12.83 -3.27
C LYS A 3 10.92 -14.12 -4.03
N ASN A 4 11.10 -14.08 -5.36
CA ASN A 4 11.44 -15.28 -6.14
C ASN A 4 12.86 -15.78 -5.86
N ALA A 5 13.78 -14.89 -5.48
CA ALA A 5 15.15 -15.27 -5.14
C ALA A 5 15.26 -15.89 -3.75
N LEU A 6 14.37 -15.52 -2.82
CA LEU A 6 14.35 -15.96 -1.42
C LEU A 6 12.91 -16.35 -1.01
N PRO A 7 12.32 -17.41 -1.59
CA PRO A 7 10.90 -17.71 -1.45
C PRO A 7 10.49 -18.08 -0.01
N GLU A 8 11.38 -18.74 0.72
CA GLU A 8 11.15 -19.22 2.09
C GLU A 8 11.20 -18.10 3.13
N LEU A 9 11.72 -16.93 2.78
CA LEU A 9 11.83 -15.80 3.71
C LEU A 9 10.61 -14.88 3.59
N PRO A 10 10.09 -14.36 4.72
CA PRO A 10 9.04 -13.35 4.70
C PRO A 10 9.59 -12.04 4.12
N MET A 11 8.86 -11.44 3.20
CA MET A 11 9.22 -10.15 2.60
C MET A 11 8.30 -9.05 3.11
N ALA A 12 8.89 -7.99 3.66
CA ALA A 12 8.18 -6.75 3.96
C ALA A 12 8.45 -5.69 2.90
N THR A 13 7.45 -4.86 2.62
CA THR A 13 7.63 -3.61 1.86
C THR A 13 7.20 -2.42 2.70
N TYR A 14 7.80 -1.27 2.45
CA TYR A 14 7.49 -0.02 3.11
C TYR A 14 6.89 0.95 2.09
N ASN A 15 5.63 1.33 2.28
CA ASN A 15 5.00 2.42 1.53
C ASN A 15 5.42 3.74 2.15
N VAL A 16 6.39 4.40 1.52
CA VAL A 16 7.16 5.49 2.12
C VAL A 16 6.36 6.77 2.27
N SER A 17 6.87 7.69 3.10
CA SER A 17 6.20 8.96 3.43
C SER A 17 5.84 9.78 2.20
N GLY A 18 6.70 9.80 1.17
CA GLY A 18 6.45 10.49 -0.09
C GLY A 18 5.27 9.90 -0.88
N GLU A 19 5.14 8.57 -0.92
CA GLU A 19 4.03 7.90 -1.62
C GLU A 19 2.70 8.17 -0.91
N TYR A 20 2.69 8.08 0.44
CA TYR A 20 1.54 8.47 1.25
C TYR A 20 1.13 9.93 1.00
N ALA A 21 2.10 10.86 1.08
CA ALA A 21 1.85 12.28 0.90
C ALA A 21 1.34 12.60 -0.52
N MET A 22 1.85 11.90 -1.53
CA MET A 22 1.40 12.03 -2.92
C MET A 22 -0.08 11.66 -3.07
N VAL A 23 -0.50 10.53 -2.51
CA VAL A 23 -1.91 10.10 -2.58
C VAL A 23 -2.81 11.09 -1.82
N LYS A 24 -2.42 11.51 -0.62
CA LYS A 24 -3.18 12.50 0.16
C LYS A 24 -3.30 13.84 -0.58
N ALA A 25 -2.22 14.33 -1.18
CA ALA A 25 -2.22 15.59 -1.92
C ALA A 25 -3.08 15.50 -3.20
N ALA A 26 -2.99 14.41 -3.96
CA ALA A 26 -3.79 14.22 -5.17
C ALA A 26 -5.29 14.09 -4.84
N SER A 27 -5.62 13.38 -3.76
CA SER A 27 -6.99 13.31 -3.20
C SER A 27 -7.51 14.69 -2.80
N ALA A 28 -6.72 15.47 -2.05
CA ALA A 28 -7.09 16.81 -1.61
C ALA A 28 -7.35 17.79 -2.77
N ASN A 29 -6.68 17.60 -3.91
CA ASN A 29 -6.92 18.36 -5.14
C ASN A 29 -8.07 17.79 -6.01
N GLY A 30 -8.72 16.72 -5.58
CA GLY A 30 -9.83 16.07 -6.29
C GLY A 30 -9.40 15.31 -7.54
N TRP A 31 -8.11 14.98 -7.69
CA TRP A 31 -7.60 14.30 -8.89
C TRP A 31 -7.85 12.79 -8.87
N ILE A 32 -7.97 12.21 -7.68
CA ILE A 32 -8.14 10.76 -7.49
C ILE A 32 -9.10 10.47 -6.32
N ASP A 33 -9.67 9.26 -6.34
CA ASP A 33 -10.35 8.65 -5.19
C ASP A 33 -9.30 8.01 -4.27
N GLU A 34 -9.12 8.58 -3.08
CA GLU A 34 -8.12 8.13 -2.12
C GLU A 34 -8.27 6.67 -1.74
N GLN A 35 -9.49 6.26 -1.38
CA GLN A 35 -9.75 4.91 -0.89
C GLN A 35 -9.40 3.89 -1.97
N LYS A 36 -9.86 4.11 -3.21
CA LYS A 36 -9.59 3.19 -4.32
C LYS A 36 -8.10 3.11 -4.62
N VAL A 37 -7.43 4.26 -4.77
CA VAL A 37 -6.01 4.30 -5.15
C VAL A 37 -5.12 3.73 -4.04
N THR A 38 -5.38 4.05 -2.78
CA THR A 38 -4.62 3.47 -1.66
C THR A 38 -4.80 1.95 -1.62
N LEU A 39 -6.03 1.44 -1.70
CA LEU A 39 -6.26 -0.02 -1.66
C LEU A 39 -5.66 -0.73 -2.87
N GLU A 40 -5.72 -0.14 -4.06
CA GLU A 40 -5.08 -0.69 -5.27
C GLU A 40 -3.55 -0.72 -5.15
N THR A 41 -2.96 0.31 -4.53
CA THR A 41 -1.52 0.38 -4.27
C THR A 41 -1.08 -0.72 -3.30
N LEU A 42 -1.79 -0.87 -2.17
CA LEU A 42 -1.50 -1.92 -1.18
C LEU A 42 -1.73 -3.33 -1.76
N LEU A 43 -2.77 -3.51 -2.57
CA LEU A 43 -3.01 -4.76 -3.28
C LEU A 43 -1.89 -5.07 -4.28
N SER A 44 -1.39 -4.06 -5.00
CA SER A 44 -0.27 -4.21 -5.93
C SER A 44 1.03 -4.61 -5.21
N MET A 45 1.27 -4.07 -4.02
CA MET A 45 2.38 -4.47 -3.16
C MET A 45 2.26 -5.94 -2.71
N LYS A 46 1.06 -6.35 -2.28
CA LYS A 46 0.79 -7.76 -1.94
C LYS A 46 1.01 -8.66 -3.16
N ARG A 47 0.51 -8.27 -4.34
CA ARG A 47 0.69 -8.98 -5.61
C ARG A 47 2.16 -9.10 -6.02
N ALA A 48 2.99 -8.11 -5.73
CA ALA A 48 4.43 -8.14 -5.98
C ALA A 48 5.19 -9.16 -5.10
N GLY A 49 4.51 -9.76 -4.11
CA GLY A 49 5.03 -10.84 -3.27
C GLY A 49 5.26 -10.45 -1.82
N ALA A 50 4.84 -9.25 -1.39
CA ALA A 50 5.01 -8.82 -0.01
C ALA A 50 4.13 -9.66 0.94
N ASP A 51 4.73 -10.16 2.01
CA ASP A 51 4.02 -10.84 3.10
C ASP A 51 3.50 -9.83 4.12
N MET A 52 4.24 -8.73 4.31
CA MET A 52 3.90 -7.63 5.20
C MET A 52 4.05 -6.27 4.50
N ILE A 53 3.17 -5.32 4.81
CA ILE A 53 3.23 -3.95 4.29
C ILE A 53 3.26 -2.99 5.47
N ILE A 54 4.32 -2.18 5.55
CA ILE A 54 4.45 -1.10 6.50
C ILE A 54 3.99 0.18 5.80
N THR A 55 2.93 0.81 6.29
CA THR A 55 2.33 1.98 5.65
C THR A 55 1.70 2.91 6.68
N TYR A 56 1.72 4.20 6.39
CA TYR A 56 0.95 5.22 7.13
C TYR A 56 -0.57 5.09 6.91
N HIS A 57 -1.00 4.47 5.81
CA HIS A 57 -2.42 4.22 5.50
C HIS A 57 -3.03 3.04 6.29
N ALA A 58 -2.30 2.41 7.21
CA ALA A 58 -2.70 1.15 7.83
C ALA A 58 -4.05 1.26 8.55
N LEU A 59 -4.29 2.36 9.26
CA LEU A 59 -5.52 2.57 10.00
C LEU A 59 -6.72 2.85 9.08
N GLU A 60 -6.56 3.64 8.03
CA GLU A 60 -7.62 3.88 7.06
C GLU A 60 -7.95 2.63 6.25
N ALA A 61 -6.92 1.92 5.75
CA ALA A 61 -7.09 0.68 5.00
C ALA A 61 -7.82 -0.39 5.83
N ALA A 62 -7.45 -0.56 7.10
CA ALA A 62 -8.13 -1.50 8.00
C ALA A 62 -9.62 -1.17 8.18
N LYS A 63 -9.98 0.13 8.26
CA LYS A 63 -11.39 0.54 8.35
C LYS A 63 -12.15 0.25 7.05
N TRP A 64 -11.53 0.50 5.90
CA TRP A 64 -12.16 0.27 4.60
C TRP A 64 -12.39 -1.21 4.29
N LEU A 65 -11.47 -2.08 4.72
CA LEU A 65 -11.55 -3.52 4.51
C LEU A 65 -12.51 -4.25 5.47
N LYS A 66 -12.92 -3.60 6.58
CA LYS A 66 -13.84 -4.19 7.57
C LYS A 66 -15.32 -4.07 7.19
N LYS A 67 -15.64 -3.59 5.99
CA LYS A 67 -17.02 -3.56 5.47
C LYS A 67 -17.41 -4.95 4.95
#